data_AF-A0A258IZI9-F1
#
_entry.id   AF-A0A258IZI9-F1
#
_cell.length_a   1.000
_cell.length_b   1.000
_cell.length_c   1.000
_cell.angle_alpha   90.00
_cell.angle_beta   90.00
_cell.angle_gamma   90.00
#
_symmetry.space_group_name_H-M   'P 1'
#
loop_
_entity.id
_entity.type
_entity.pdbx_description
1 polymer ?
#
loop_
_entity_poly.entity_id
_entity_poly.type
_entity_poly.pdbx_seq_one_letter_code
_entity_poly.pdbx_strand_id
1 'polypeptide(L)'
;MTLDDLDAMLEHLVVAQAASGDPEDGPGLITLSAETRGGFGLGSGMECTNILKGIRYRGLRVIVTRAMEDAVFSRKEARAKGHDAFDDFEPSPPRG
;
A
#
# COMPACT_ATOMS: atom_id res chain seq x y z
N MET A 1 -10.55 4.76 -7.31
CA MET A 1 -10.11 4.63 -5.90
C MET A 1 -9.59 5.96 -5.39
N THR A 2 -9.79 6.30 -4.11
CA THR A 2 -9.22 7.51 -3.47
C THR A 2 -8.00 7.15 -2.60
N LEU A 3 -7.29 8.16 -2.07
CA LEU A 3 -6.18 7.92 -1.14
C LEU A 3 -6.64 7.40 0.22
N ASP A 4 -7.80 7.85 0.71
CA ASP A 4 -8.36 7.35 1.96
C ASP A 4 -8.77 5.88 1.83
N ASP A 5 -9.25 5.47 0.65
CA ASP A 5 -9.53 4.06 0.35
C ASP A 5 -8.25 3.21 0.39
N LEU A 6 -7.15 3.70 -0.20
CA LEU A 6 -5.85 3.04 -0.14
C LEU A 6 -5.33 2.90 1.29
N ASP A 7 -5.39 3.98 2.07
CA ASP A 7 -4.97 3.98 3.47
C ASP A 7 -5.79 2.96 4.30
N ALA A 8 -7.11 2.90 4.10
CA ALA A 8 -7.97 1.95 4.79
C ALA A 8 -7.66 0.48 4.40
N MET A 9 -7.40 0.23 3.11
CA MET A 9 -7.02 -1.11 2.63
C MET A 9 -5.66 -1.56 3.19
N LEU A 10 -4.69 -0.65 3.26
CA LEU A 10 -3.39 -0.93 3.87
C LEU A 10 -3.52 -1.21 5.37
N GLU A 11 -4.31 -0.41 6.09
CA GLU A 11 -4.54 -0.60 7.52
C GLU A 11 -5.22 -1.96 7.81
N HIS A 12 -6.13 -2.39 6.95
CA HIS A 12 -6.73 -3.72 7.06
C HIS A 12 -5.70 -4.86 6.94
N LEU A 13 -4.76 -4.77 5.99
CA LEU A 13 -3.70 -5.77 5.82
C LEU A 13 -2.69 -5.76 6.98
N VAL A 14 -2.39 -4.59 7.52
CA VAL A 14 -1.54 -4.46 8.72
C VAL A 14 -2.21 -5.10 9.94
N VAL A 15 -3.51 -4.88 10.12
CA VAL A 15 -4.28 -5.54 11.19
C VAL A 15 -4.34 -7.05 10.96
N ALA A 16 -4.51 -7.51 9.72
CA ALA A 16 -4.49 -8.92 9.37
C ALA A 16 -3.13 -9.57 9.70
N GLN A 17 -2.02 -8.94 9.31
CA GLN A 17 -0.67 -9.37 9.66
C GLN A 17 -0.44 -9.42 11.17
N ALA A 18 -0.90 -8.39 11.91
CA ALA A 18 -0.77 -8.36 13.36
C ALA A 18 -1.60 -9.47 14.04
N ALA A 19 -2.75 -9.83 13.47
CA ALA A 19 -3.62 -10.88 13.98
C ALA A 19 -3.11 -12.30 13.66
N SER A 20 -2.54 -12.52 12.47
CA SER A 20 -2.01 -13.82 12.07
C SER A 20 -0.58 -14.06 12.58
N GLY A 21 0.19 -13.00 12.79
CA GLY A 21 1.62 -13.05 13.07
C GLY A 21 2.47 -13.47 11.86
N ASP A 22 1.86 -13.68 10.69
CA ASP A 22 2.55 -14.06 9.45
C ASP A 22 2.86 -12.79 8.63
N PRO A 23 4.15 -12.48 8.39
CA PRO A 23 4.53 -11.33 7.57
C PRO A 23 4.01 -11.38 6.13
N GLU A 24 3.62 -12.54 5.60
CA GLU A 24 3.10 -12.67 4.25
C GLU A 24 1.65 -12.14 4.08
N ASP A 25 0.92 -11.97 5.19
CA ASP A 25 -0.41 -11.35 5.21
C ASP A 25 -0.34 -9.81 5.20
N GLY A 26 0.87 -9.26 5.36
CA GLY A 26 1.14 -7.83 5.30
C GLY A 26 0.97 -7.25 3.90
N PRO A 27 0.93 -5.91 3.78
CA PRO A 27 0.81 -5.24 2.49
C PRO A 27 2.07 -5.45 1.64
N GLY A 28 1.88 -5.73 0.34
CA GLY A 28 2.97 -6.04 -0.58
C GLY A 28 2.96 -5.23 -1.88
N LEU A 29 1.81 -5.12 -2.53
CA LEU A 29 1.72 -4.47 -3.85
C LEU A 29 0.46 -3.62 -3.98
N ILE A 30 0.61 -2.43 -4.51
CA ILE A 30 -0.50 -1.60 -4.95
C ILE A 30 -0.48 -1.54 -6.47
N THR A 31 -1.58 -1.89 -7.13
CA THR A 31 -1.80 -1.60 -8.55
C THR A 31 -2.76 -0.44 -8.69
N LEU A 32 -2.43 0.51 -9.56
CA LEU A 32 -3.25 1.67 -9.84
C LEU A 32 -3.44 1.82 -11.35
N SER A 33 -4.64 2.21 -11.75
CA SER A 33 -4.86 2.72 -13.09
C SER A 33 -4.14 4.06 -13.26
N ALA A 34 -3.69 4.36 -14.48
CA ALA A 34 -3.06 5.65 -14.77
C ALA A 34 -4.04 6.83 -14.58
N GLU A 35 -5.34 6.61 -14.79
CA GLU A 35 -6.39 7.61 -14.55
C GLU A 35 -6.56 7.90 -13.07
N THR A 36 -6.62 6.85 -12.24
CA THR A 36 -6.67 6.96 -10.78
C THR A 36 -5.43 7.66 -10.25
N ARG A 37 -4.23 7.28 -10.72
CA ARG A 37 -2.99 7.93 -10.32
C ARG A 37 -2.95 9.41 -10.73
N GLY A 38 -3.46 9.74 -11.91
CA GLY A 38 -3.57 11.11 -12.40
C GLY A 38 -4.61 11.96 -11.65
N GLY A 39 -5.62 11.32 -11.06
CA GLY A 39 -6.60 11.96 -10.18
C GLY A 39 -6.06 12.30 -8.79
N PHE A 40 -4.96 11.66 -8.35
CA PHE A 40 -4.25 12.06 -7.15
C PHE A 40 -3.52 13.39 -7.41
N GLY A 41 -3.91 14.42 -6.66
CA GLY A 41 -3.24 15.73 -6.72
C GLY A 41 -1.73 15.59 -6.57
N LEU A 42 -0.97 16.43 -7.26
CA LEU A 42 0.48 16.55 -7.03
C LEU A 42 0.73 16.76 -5.52
N GLY A 43 1.47 15.84 -4.89
CA GLY A 43 1.79 15.87 -3.46
C GLY A 43 0.78 15.22 -2.50
N SER A 44 -0.26 14.54 -2.99
CA SER A 44 -1.39 14.12 -2.14
C SER A 44 -1.12 12.95 -1.17
N GLY A 45 -0.05 12.16 -1.33
CA GLY A 45 0.18 11.03 -0.40
C GLY A 45 1.47 10.24 -0.57
N MET A 46 2.08 10.27 -1.76
CA MET A 46 3.40 9.64 -2.00
C MET A 46 4.58 10.60 -1.77
N GLU A 47 4.31 11.83 -1.37
CA GLU A 47 5.35 12.74 -0.87
C GLU A 47 5.43 12.59 0.65
N CYS A 48 6.65 12.43 1.17
CA CYS A 48 6.95 12.48 2.61
C CYS A 48 6.68 13.87 3.20
N THR A 49 5.43 14.33 3.16
CA THR A 49 4.98 15.61 3.75
C THR A 49 5.02 15.56 5.28
N ASN A 50 4.97 14.36 5.85
CA ASN A 50 5.20 14.06 7.25
C ASN A 50 5.93 12.72 7.32
N ILE A 51 6.95 12.60 8.18
CA ILE A 51 7.71 11.36 8.40
C ILE A 51 6.77 10.18 8.65
N LEU A 52 5.70 10.39 9.43
CA LEU A 52 4.71 9.34 9.71
C LEU A 52 3.91 8.89 8.48
N LYS A 53 3.66 9.79 7.52
CA LYS A 53 3.01 9.44 6.24
C LYS A 53 4.00 8.80 5.26
N GLY A 54 5.23 9.30 5.23
CA GLY A 54 6.31 8.77 4.40
C GLY A 54 6.74 7.35 4.78
N ILE A 55 6.78 7.06 6.08
CA ILE A 55 7.09 5.74 6.62
C ILE A 55 6.04 4.71 6.21
N ARG A 56 4.75 5.08 6.16
CA ARG A 56 3.68 4.15 5.76
C ARG A 56 3.89 3.60 4.35
N TYR A 57 4.26 4.42 3.38
CA TYR A 57 4.47 3.93 2.02
C TYR A 57 5.87 3.32 1.79
N ARG A 58 6.73 3.32 2.82
CA ARG A 58 8.08 2.76 2.75
C ARG A 58 7.98 1.25 2.62
N GLY A 59 8.60 0.70 1.58
CA GLY A 59 8.60 -0.74 1.31
C GLY A 59 7.48 -1.26 0.42
N LEU A 60 6.51 -0.41 0.11
CA LEU A 60 5.44 -0.76 -0.82
C LEU A 60 5.83 -0.47 -2.25
N ARG A 61 5.62 -1.45 -3.12
CA ARG A 61 5.70 -1.24 -4.56
C ARG A 61 4.36 -0.75 -5.07
N VAL A 62 4.40 0.32 -5.85
CA VAL A 62 3.23 0.87 -6.56
C VAL A 62 3.45 0.70 -8.05
N ILE A 63 2.61 -0.12 -8.68
CA ILE A 63 2.59 -0.33 -10.12
C ILE A 63 1.46 0.51 -10.71
N VAL A 64 1.79 1.43 -11.61
CA VAL A 64 0.80 2.27 -12.29
C VAL A 64 0.77 1.88 -13.76
N THR A 65 -0.38 1.44 -14.26
CA THR A 65 -0.54 1.08 -15.68
C THR A 65 -1.96 1.38 -16.16
N ARG A 66 -2.14 1.68 -17.45
CA ARG A 66 -3.49 1.83 -18.04
C ARG A 66 -4.27 0.51 -18.15
N ALA A 67 -3.57 -0.62 -18.07
CA ALA A 67 -4.12 -1.95 -18.27
C ALA A 67 -4.49 -2.67 -16.96
N MET A 68 -4.32 -2.01 -15.81
CA MET A 68 -4.60 -2.61 -14.50
C MET A 68 -5.68 -1.86 -13.75
N GLU A 69 -6.46 -2.64 -12.98
CA GLU A 69 -7.42 -2.12 -12.03
C GLU A 69 -6.74 -1.72 -10.71
N ASP A 70 -7.42 -0.83 -10.01
CA ASP A 70 -7.06 -0.32 -8.70
C ASP A 70 -7.19 -1.43 -7.63
N ALA A 71 -6.08 -1.86 -7.03
CA ALA A 71 -6.11 -2.89 -5.99
C ALA A 71 -4.89 -2.81 -5.05
N VAL A 72 -5.08 -3.31 -3.83
CA VAL A 72 -4.03 -3.51 -2.83
C VAL A 72 -3.97 -5.00 -2.52
N PHE A 73 -2.77 -5.57 -2.64
CA PHE A 73 -2.51 -6.99 -2.46
C PHE A 73 -1.61 -7.22 -1.25
N SER A 74 -1.90 -8.30 -0.52
CA SER A 74 -0.96 -8.86 0.46
C SER A 74 0.32 -9.35 -0.23
N ARG A 75 1.40 -9.56 0.53
CA ARG A 75 2.65 -10.12 -0.01
C ARG A 75 2.41 -11.50 -0.63
N LYS A 76 1.58 -12.34 0.00
CA LYS A 76 1.17 -13.64 -0.52
C LYS A 76 0.53 -13.55 -1.91
N GLU A 77 -0.42 -12.63 -2.08
CA GLU A 77 -1.10 -12.42 -3.37
C GLU A 77 -0.16 -11.80 -4.42
N ALA A 78 0.73 -10.91 -3.98
CA ALA A 78 1.72 -10.29 -4.84
C ALA A 78 2.78 -11.32 -5.32
N ARG A 79 3.18 -12.28 -4.48
CA ARG A 79 4.03 -13.43 -4.88
C ARG A 79 3.33 -14.32 -5.89
N ALA A 80 2.04 -14.59 -5.71
CA ALA A 80 1.26 -15.35 -6.69
C ALA A 80 1.21 -14.67 -8.07
N LYS A 81 1.40 -13.35 -8.12
CA LYS A 81 1.52 -12.55 -9.34
C LYS A 81 2.96 -12.38 -9.85
N GLY A 82 3.94 -13.02 -9.21
CA GLY A 82 5.35 -12.98 -9.63
C GLY A 82 6.13 -11.77 -9.09
N HIS A 83 5.67 -11.15 -7.99
CA HIS A 83 6.38 -10.09 -7.29
C HIS A 83 6.92 -10.61 -5.95
N ASP A 84 8.21 -10.42 -5.68
CA ASP A 84 8.94 -11.15 -4.64
C ASP A 84 9.87 -10.27 -3.79
N ALA A 85 9.90 -8.96 -4.04
CA ALA A 85 10.68 -7.99 -3.29
C ALA A 85 9.77 -6.95 -2.63
N PHE A 86 9.54 -7.13 -1.33
CA PHE A 86 8.76 -6.27 -0.45
C PHE A 86 9.66 -5.83 0.71
N ASP A 87 9.61 -4.57 1.13
CA ASP A 87 10.22 -4.17 2.40
C ASP A 87 9.17 -4.18 3.52
N ASP A 88 9.63 -4.18 4.77
CA ASP A 88 8.76 -4.19 5.95
C ASP A 88 7.98 -2.89 6.12
N PHE A 89 6.65 -3.04 6.19
CA PHE A 89 5.70 -1.96 6.40
C PHE A 89 5.63 -1.65 7.90
N GLU A 90 5.95 -0.41 8.29
CA GLU A 90 5.81 0.04 9.68
C GLU A 90 4.39 0.56 9.93
N PRO A 91 3.65 0.00 10.93
CA PRO A 91 2.33 0.48 11.28
C PRO A 91 2.37 1.91 11.82
N SER A 92 1.26 2.64 11.63
CA SER A 92 1.13 3.99 12.19
C SER A 92 1.16 3.97 13.73
N PRO A 93 1.76 4.97 14.39
CA PRO A 93 1.48 5.21 15.80
C PRO A 93 -0.02 5.51 15.99
N PRO A 94 -0.59 5.18 17.16
CA PRO A 94 -2.01 5.42 17.46
C PRO A 94 -2.33 6.91 17.31
N ARG A 95 -3.43 7.22 16.63
CA ARG A 95 -3.96 8.59 16.56
C ARG A 95 -4.48 8.95 17.95
N GLY A 96 -3.77 9.82 18.65
CA GLY A 96 -4.23 10.45 19.90
C GLY A 96 -5.30 11.51 19.66
#